data_AF-X6LFP3-F1
#
_entry.id   AF-X6LFP3-F1
#
_cell.length_a   1.000
_cell.length_b   1.000
_cell.length_c   1.000
_cell.angle_alpha   90.00
_cell.angle_beta   90.00
_cell.angle_gamma   90.00
#
_symmetry.space_group_name_H-M   'P 1'
#
loop_
_entity.id
_entity.type
_entity.pdbx_description
1 polymer ?
#
loop_
_entity_poly.entity_id
_entity_poly.type
_entity_poly.pdbx_seq_one_letter_code
_entity_poly.pdbx_strand_id
1 'polypeptide(L)'
;MLRNGKWKEYEIVFDYEYRRIVLFENKKLKVKSLQIGNPKRSSLEFNVSIQWYNDLSDIYNTHSKRFCLILNHTWHFCTFDCEERKELSDCCSVNAFKYIYLFCSFHFN
;
A
#
# COMPACT_ATOMS: atom_id res chain seq x y z
N MET A 1 1.67 -10.95 1.55
CA MET A 1 2.69 -11.51 0.64
C MET A 1 4.12 -11.41 1.18
N LEU A 2 4.37 -10.65 2.26
CA LEU A 2 5.66 -10.64 2.97
C LEU A 2 5.38 -11.01 4.42
N ARG A 3 5.62 -12.27 4.80
CA ARG A 3 5.53 -12.71 6.20
C ARG A 3 6.92 -12.58 6.86
N ASN A 4 6.94 -12.32 8.16
CA ASN A 4 8.12 -12.34 9.03
C ASN A 4 9.14 -11.19 8.82
N GLY A 5 8.68 -9.96 8.61
CA GLY A 5 9.56 -8.78 8.62
C GLY A 5 10.53 -8.64 7.43
N LYS A 6 10.48 -9.57 6.46
CA LYS A 6 11.36 -9.55 5.26
C LYS A 6 11.14 -8.36 4.34
N TRP A 7 10.09 -7.56 4.55
CA TRP A 7 9.78 -6.39 3.72
C TRP A 7 10.83 -5.27 3.84
N LYS A 8 11.59 -5.18 4.95
CA LYS A 8 12.74 -4.25 5.07
C LYS A 8 13.84 -4.47 4.04
N GLU A 9 13.83 -5.63 3.39
CA GLU A 9 14.81 -6.00 2.36
C GLU A 9 14.37 -5.59 0.95
N TYR A 10 13.19 -4.98 0.81
CA TYR A 10 12.61 -4.62 -0.47
C TYR A 10 12.35 -3.11 -0.57
N GLU A 11 12.70 -2.54 -1.71
CA GLU A 11 12.11 -1.29 -2.17
C GLU A 11 10.73 -1.60 -2.78
N ILE A 12 9.75 -0.76 -2.51
CA ILE A 12 8.35 -1.00 -2.88
C ILE A 12 7.88 0.18 -3.71
N VAL A 13 7.35 -0.10 -4.89
CA VAL A 13 6.78 0.90 -5.79
C VAL A 13 5.37 0.48 -6.20
N PHE A 14 4.47 1.44 -6.25
CA PHE A 14 3.14 1.24 -6.80
C PHE A 14 3.16 1.57 -8.30
N ASP A 15 3.03 0.56 -9.14
CA ASP A 15 2.90 0.73 -10.59
C ASP A 15 1.44 0.99 -10.91
N TYR A 16 1.13 2.28 -11.07
CA TYR A 16 -0.22 2.78 -11.32
C TYR A 16 -0.76 2.33 -12.69
N GLU A 17 0.10 2.26 -13.71
CA GLU A 17 -0.30 1.92 -15.08
C GLU A 17 -0.81 0.48 -15.18
N TYR A 18 -0.15 -0.43 -14.46
CA TYR A 18 -0.48 -1.86 -14.48
C TYR A 18 -1.23 -2.33 -13.22
N ARG A 19 -1.57 -1.41 -12.30
CA ARG A 19 -2.26 -1.71 -11.03
C ARG A 19 -1.61 -2.87 -10.27
N ARG A 20 -0.31 -2.74 -10.03
CA ARG A 20 0.48 -3.74 -9.31
C ARG A 20 1.43 -3.09 -8.32
N ILE A 21 1.73 -3.80 -7.24
CA ILE A 21 2.82 -3.45 -6.33
C ILE A 21 4.07 -4.16 -6.83
N VAL A 22 5.12 -3.40 -7.10
CA VAL A 22 6.43 -3.92 -7.50
C VAL A 22 7.33 -3.92 -6.27
N LEU A 23 7.97 -5.05 -6.02
CA LEU A 23 8.91 -5.27 -4.93
C LEU A 23 10.29 -5.52 -5.53
N PHE A 24 11.26 -4.69 -5.21
CA PHE A 24 12.64 -4.86 -5.64
C PHE A 24 13.52 -5.29 -4.47
N GLU A 25 14.04 -6.51 -4.51
CA GLU A 25 14.94 -7.07 -3.51
C GLU A 25 16.38 -6.60 -3.77
N ASN A 26 16.82 -5.54 -3.10
CA ASN A 26 18.12 -4.91 -3.33
C ASN A 26 19.29 -5.91 -3.24
N LYS A 27 19.29 -6.80 -2.25
CA LYS A 27 20.38 -7.76 -2.02
C LYS A 27 20.53 -8.80 -3.13
N LYS A 28 19.43 -9.17 -3.79
CA LYS A 28 19.42 -10.23 -4.81
C LYS A 28 19.18 -9.69 -6.22
N LEU A 29 18.98 -8.38 -6.36
CA LEU A 29 18.60 -7.71 -7.60
C LEU A 29 17.40 -8.40 -8.28
N LYS A 30 16.41 -8.80 -7.48
CA LYS A 30 15.21 -9.51 -7.97
C LYS A 30 13.98 -8.62 -7.89
N VAL A 31 13.20 -8.60 -8.97
CA VAL A 31 11.90 -7.95 -9.01
C VAL A 31 10.81 -9.00 -8.81
N LYS A 32 9.85 -8.70 -7.92
CA LYS A 32 8.59 -9.41 -7.77
C LYS A 32 7.45 -8.41 -8.00
N SER A 33 6.29 -8.90 -8.42
CA SER A 33 5.11 -8.05 -8.52
C SER A 33 3.88 -8.74 -7.94
N LEU A 34 3.00 -7.95 -7.36
CA LEU A 34 1.70 -8.35 -6.86
C LEU A 34 0.65 -7.59 -7.63
N GLN A 35 -0.11 -8.31 -8.44
CA GLN A 35 -1.24 -7.74 -9.16
C GLN A 35 -2.36 -7.43 -8.14
N ILE A 36 -2.77 -6.17 -8.07
CA ILE A 36 -3.80 -5.71 -7.10
C ILE A 36 -5.09 -5.21 -7.76
N GLY A 37 -5.04 -4.93 -9.06
CA GLY A 37 -6.21 -4.55 -9.86
C GLY A 37 -6.16 -5.14 -11.26
N ASN A 38 -6.93 -4.60 -12.19
CA ASN A 38 -6.94 -5.03 -13.57
C ASN A 38 -5.64 -4.63 -14.29
N PRO A 39 -4.87 -5.57 -14.86
CA PRO A 39 -3.62 -5.28 -15.56
C PRO A 39 -3.83 -4.60 -16.92
N LYS A 40 -5.08 -4.49 -17.41
CA LYS A 40 -5.37 -3.77 -18.64
C LYS A 40 -5.05 -2.28 -18.45
N ARG A 41 -4.03 -1.81 -19.19
CA ARG A 41 -3.73 -0.39 -19.39
C ARG A 41 -5.04 0.37 -19.60
N SER A 42 -5.21 1.50 -18.93
CA SER A 42 -6.39 2.39 -19.06
C SER A 42 -7.74 1.84 -18.55
N SER A 43 -7.75 0.70 -17.86
CA SER A 43 -8.91 0.32 -17.04
C SER A 43 -9.17 1.43 -16.03
N LEU A 44 -10.20 2.24 -16.29
CA LEU A 44 -10.79 3.15 -15.33
C LEU A 44 -11.44 2.31 -14.21
N GLU A 45 -10.63 1.60 -13.42
CA GLU A 45 -11.02 1.09 -12.10
C GLU A 45 -11.16 2.30 -11.17
N PHE A 46 -12.16 3.15 -11.43
CA PHE A 46 -12.52 4.33 -10.63
C PHE A 46 -13.54 3.96 -9.55
N ASN A 47 -13.76 2.66 -9.34
CA ASN A 47 -14.58 2.12 -8.28
C ASN A 47 -13.71 1.43 -7.24
N VAL A 48 -12.56 2.05 -6.91
CA VAL A 48 -11.75 1.54 -5.81
C VAL A 48 -12.52 1.80 -4.52
N SER A 49 -13.07 0.74 -3.95
CA SER A 49 -13.72 0.83 -2.64
C SER A 49 -12.62 1.02 -1.60
N ILE A 50 -12.61 2.19 -0.96
CA ILE A 50 -11.64 2.53 0.06
C ILE A 50 -12.33 2.58 1.42
N GLN A 51 -11.85 1.78 2.36
CA GLN A 51 -12.30 1.83 3.74
C GLN A 51 -11.12 2.10 4.67
N TRP A 52 -11.35 2.98 5.65
CA TRP A 52 -10.38 3.30 6.68
C TRP A 52 -10.85 2.70 7.99
N TYR A 53 -9.93 2.07 8.71
CA TYR A 53 -10.14 1.75 10.12
C TYR A 53 -8.85 1.97 10.88
N ASN A 54 -8.98 2.24 12.18
CA ASN A 54 -7.83 2.31 13.08
C ASN A 54 -7.94 1.12 14.02
N ASP A 55 -6.84 0.39 14.18
CA ASP A 55 -6.71 -0.56 15.26
C ASP A 55 -5.84 0.06 16.35
N LEU A 56 -6.52 0.50 17.41
CA LEU A 56 -5.95 1.12 18.59
C LEU A 56 -6.06 0.20 19.82
N SER A 57 -6.55 -1.03 19.62
CA SER A 57 -6.93 -1.94 20.71
C SER A 57 -5.75 -2.33 21.60
N ASP A 58 -4.55 -2.44 21.02
CA ASP A 58 -3.36 -2.95 21.70
C ASP A 58 -2.29 -1.89 21.98
N ILE A 59 -2.66 -0.59 21.94
CA ILE A 59 -1.75 0.53 22.20
C ILE A 59 -1.13 0.43 23.60
N TYR A 60 -1.89 -0.01 24.60
CA TYR A 60 -1.41 -0.07 25.97
C TYR A 60 -0.37 -1.18 26.19
N ASN A 61 -0.40 -2.24 25.37
CA ASN A 61 0.51 -3.38 25.50
C ASN A 61 1.70 -3.30 24.54
N THR A 62 1.46 -2.85 23.31
CA THR A 62 2.46 -2.88 22.22
C THR A 62 3.01 -1.50 21.89
N HIS A 63 2.40 -0.43 22.42
CA HIS A 63 2.63 0.96 22.01
C HIS A 63 2.52 1.19 20.49
N SER A 64 1.87 0.27 19.77
CA SER A 64 1.71 0.33 18.32
C SER A 64 0.34 0.88 17.99
N LYS A 65 0.32 1.96 17.19
CA LYS A 65 -0.90 2.46 16.54
C LYS A 65 -0.92 1.89 15.13
N ARG A 66 -2.05 1.34 14.70
CA ARG A 66 -2.22 0.84 13.33
C ARG A 66 -3.30 1.64 12.62
N PHE A 67 -2.90 2.30 11.54
CA PHE A 67 -3.81 3.00 10.65
C PHE A 67 -3.99 2.14 9.42
N CYS A 68 -5.20 1.65 9.19
CA CYS A 68 -5.45 0.61 8.20
C CYS A 68 -6.28 1.13 7.05
N LEU A 69 -5.97 0.63 5.86
CA LEU A 69 -6.65 0.91 4.61
C LEU A 69 -7.06 -0.42 3.97
N ILE A 70 -8.32 -0.52 3.59
CA ILE A 70 -8.84 -1.64 2.80
C ILE A 70 -9.16 -1.12 1.41
N LEU A 71 -8.52 -1.70 0.39
CA LEU A 71 -8.81 -1.43 -1.01
C LEU A 71 -9.61 -2.59 -1.62
N ASN A 72 -10.69 -2.26 -2.31
CA ASN A 72 -11.57 -3.22 -3.00
C ASN A 72 -12.04 -4.37 -2.11
N HIS A 73 -12.25 -4.11 -0.81
CA HIS A 73 -12.65 -5.09 0.19
C HIS A 73 -11.70 -6.30 0.35
N THR A 74 -10.55 -6.29 -0.32
CA THR A 74 -9.68 -7.46 -0.49
C THR A 74 -8.29 -7.19 0.02
N TRP A 75 -7.78 -5.99 -0.24
CA TRP A 75 -6.39 -5.66 0.03
C TRP A 75 -6.29 -4.83 1.30
N HIS A 76 -5.64 -5.40 2.32
CA HIS A 76 -5.44 -4.75 3.60
C HIS A 76 -4.01 -4.19 3.69
N PHE A 77 -3.92 -2.92 4.04
CA PHE A 77 -2.68 -2.20 4.25
C PHE A 77 -2.67 -1.61 5.67
N CYS A 78 -1.50 -1.54 6.28
CA CYS A 78 -1.26 -0.81 7.51
C CYS A 78 -0.22 0.28 7.22
N THR A 79 -0.39 1.44 7.85
CA THR A 79 0.55 2.57 7.82
C THR A 79 0.90 2.99 9.24
N PHE A 80 1.97 3.78 9.39
CA PHE A 80 2.44 4.22 10.70
C PHE A 80 1.51 5.23 11.34
N ASP A 81 0.99 6.15 10.53
CA ASP A 81 0.11 7.21 10.97
C ASP A 81 -1.06 7.43 10.00
N CYS A 82 -1.94 8.36 10.39
CA CYS A 82 -3.09 8.73 9.61
C CYS A 82 -2.76 9.55 8.35
N GLU A 83 -1.60 10.21 8.29
CA GLU A 83 -1.14 11.00 7.15
C GLU A 83 -0.72 10.05 6.03
N GLU A 84 0.16 9.09 6.32
CA GLU A 84 0.56 8.04 5.38
C GLU A 84 -0.64 7.25 4.85
N ARG A 85 -1.62 6.94 5.71
CA ARG A 85 -2.86 6.26 5.27
C ARG A 85 -3.62 7.11 4.27
N LYS A 86 -3.74 8.41 4.54
CA LYS A 86 -4.47 9.35 3.68
C LYS A 86 -3.75 9.51 2.35
N GLU A 87 -2.43 9.64 2.37
CA GLU A 87 -1.61 9.71 1.17
C GLU A 87 -1.76 8.45 0.31
N LEU A 88 -1.69 7.25 0.92
CA LEU A 88 -1.95 6.00 0.23
C LEU A 88 -3.36 5.94 -0.38
N SER A 89 -4.36 6.35 0.39
CA SER A 89 -5.74 6.46 -0.07
C SER A 89 -5.88 7.42 -1.25
N ASP A 90 -5.19 8.56 -1.22
CA ASP A 90 -5.19 9.57 -2.29
C ASP A 90 -4.52 9.03 -3.56
N CYS A 91 -3.41 8.29 -3.43
CA CYS A 91 -2.76 7.58 -4.53
C CYS A 91 -3.68 6.53 -5.17
N CYS A 92 -4.47 5.83 -4.36
CA CYS A 92 -5.39 4.78 -4.83
C CYS A 92 -6.73 5.31 -5.36
N SER A 93 -7.16 6.51 -4.97
CA SER A 93 -8.45 7.12 -5.36
C SER A 93 -8.40 7.99 -6.63
N VAL A 94 -7.25 8.07 -7.29
CA VAL A 94 -7.07 8.84 -8.55
C VAL A 94 -7.25 10.36 -8.36
N ASN A 95 -6.77 10.93 -7.26
CA ASN A 95 -6.39 12.35 -7.25
C ASN A 95 -4.99 12.52 -7.87
N ALA A 96 -4.85 12.10 -9.14
CA ALA A 96 -3.58 12.07 -9.88
C ALA A 96 -2.92 13.46 -10.01
N PHE A 97 -3.69 14.55 -9.84
CA PHE A 97 -3.18 15.92 -9.91
C PHE A 97 -2.26 16.32 -8.74
N LYS A 98 -2.14 15.53 -7.66
CA LYS A 98 -1.32 15.89 -6.49
C LYS A 98 0.03 15.21 -6.37
N TYR A 99 0.28 14.06 -7.00
CA TYR A 99 1.37 13.19 -6.56
C TYR A 99 2.16 12.56 -7.71
N ILE A 100 3.07 13.35 -8.28
CA ILE A 100 4.13 12.88 -9.19
C ILE A 100 5.33 12.28 -8.40
N TYR A 101 5.38 12.43 -7.07
CA TYR A 101 6.60 12.14 -6.28
C TYR A 101 6.40 11.35 -4.97
N LEU A 102 5.35 10.56 -4.82
CA LEU A 102 5.13 9.87 -3.55
C LEU A 102 5.87 8.51 -3.48
N PHE A 103 7.03 8.51 -2.82
CA PHE A 103 7.67 7.31 -2.29
C PHE A 103 6.93 6.86 -1.02
N CYS A 104 5.88 6.06 -1.16
CA CYS A 104 5.23 5.48 0.02
C CYS A 104 6.05 4.30 0.56
N SER A 105 6.50 4.42 1.81
CA SER A 105 7.03 3.30 2.58
C SER A 105 5.87 2.55 3.23
N PHE A 106 5.40 1.45 2.61
CA PHE A 106 4.32 0.65 3.19
C PHE A 106 4.83 -0.39 4.19
N HIS A 107 4.15 -0.51 5.33
CA HIS A 107 4.47 -1.47 6.38
C HIS A 107 3.32 -2.46 6.57
N PHE A 108 3.44 -3.65 5.99
CA PHE A 108 2.44 -4.71 6.14
C PHE A 108 2.82 -5.64 7.30
N ASN A 109 1.92 -5.77 8.29
CA ASN A 109 2.04 -6.75 9.38
C ASN A 109 1.63 -8.15 8.91
#